data_AF-A0A3C2CVR2-F1
#
_entry.id   AF-A0A3C2CVR2-F1
#
_cell.length_a   1.000
_cell.length_b   1.000
_cell.length_c   1.000
_cell.angle_alpha   90.00
_cell.angle_beta   90.00
_cell.angle_gamma   90.00
#
_symmetry.space_group_name_H-M   'P 1'
#
loop_
_entity.id
_entity.type
_entity.pdbx_description
1 polymer ?
#
loop_
_entity_poly.entity_id
_entity_poly.type
_entity_poly.pdbx_seq_one_letter_code
_entity_poly.pdbx_strand_id
1 'polypeptide(L)' 'MIYFKIFWAFFIPGILGYGGGPASIPLIENEVVDRYEWMTVKEFSEVLAMGNALPGPIATKMAGYIG' A
#
# COMPACT_ATOMS: atom_id res chain seq x y z
N MET A 1 -6.69 0.36 -18.61
CA MET A 1 -5.28 0.05 -18.20
C MET A 1 -5.04 0.27 -16.70
N ILE A 2 -6.06 0.17 -15.83
CA ILE A 2 -5.92 0.43 -14.38
C ILE A 2 -5.22 -0.73 -13.67
N TYR A 3 -5.48 -1.98 -14.09
CA TYR A 3 -4.84 -3.18 -13.54
C TYR A 3 -3.32 -3.18 -13.65
N PHE A 4 -2.78 -2.65 -14.75
CA PHE A 4 -1.32 -2.51 -14.91
C PHE A 4 -0.72 -1.51 -13.92
N LYS A 5 -1.44 -0.42 -13.61
CA LYS A 5 -0.99 0.54 -12.61
C LYS A 5 -1.00 -0.09 -11.22
N ILE A 6 -2.07 -0.81 -10.88
CA ILE A 6 -2.19 -1.52 -9.59
C ILE A 6 -1.07 -2.54 -9.45
N PHE A 7 -0.82 -3.33 -10.52
CA PHE A 7 0.29 -4.26 -10.55
C PHE A 7 1.62 -3.57 -10.22
N TRP A 8 1.95 -2.46 -10.89
CA TRP A 8 3.19 -1.73 -10.62
C TRP A 8 3.25 -1.09 -9.23
N ALA A 9 2.12 -0.57 -8.73
CA ALA A 9 2.00 0.03 -7.41
C ALA A 9 2.31 -0.95 -6.27
N PHE A 10 2.05 -2.25 -6.44
CA PHE A 10 2.37 -3.27 -5.44
C PHE A 10 3.63 -4.08 -5.76
N PHE A 11 4.00 -4.20 -7.04
CA PHE A 11 5.20 -4.90 -7.48
C PHE A 11 6.49 -4.16 -7.08
N ILE A 12 6.53 -2.84 -7.23
CA ILE A 12 7.71 -2.03 -6.86
C ILE A 12 7.98 -2.07 -5.36
N PRO A 13 7.01 -1.75 -4.47
CA PRO A 13 7.20 -1.89 -3.03
C PRO A 13 7.48 -3.34 -2.61
N GLY A 14 6.96 -4.34 -3.33
CA GLY A 14 7.24 -5.75 -3.06
C GLY A 14 8.69 -6.16 -3.29
N ILE A 15 9.39 -5.54 -4.24
CA ILE A 15 10.80 -5.84 -4.57
C ILE A 15 11.76 -4.89 -3.84
N LEU A 16 11.38 -3.62 -3.70
CA LEU A 16 12.20 -2.58 -3.06
C LEU A 16 11.99 -2.49 -1.55
N GLY A 17 10.92 -3.10 -1.01
CA GLY A 17 10.60 -3.18 0.42
C GLY A 17 11.52 -4.11 1.21
N TYR A 18 12.82 -4.03 0.98
CA TYR A 18 13.83 -4.75 1.74
C TYR A 18 13.92 -4.13 3.15
N GLY A 19 13.36 -4.81 4.14
CA GLY A 19 13.19 -4.30 5.51
C GLY A 19 11.87 -4.71 6.19
N GLY A 20 11.03 -5.49 5.50
CA GLY A 20 9.78 -6.02 6.05
C GLY A 20 8.61 -5.03 5.98
N GLY A 21 7.57 -5.29 6.77
CA GLY A 21 6.34 -4.49 6.78
C GLY A 21 6.55 -2.97 6.92
N PRO A 22 7.33 -2.50 7.93
CA PRO A 22 7.56 -1.07 8.15
C PRO A 22 8.26 -0.35 6.99
N ALA A 23 9.17 -1.02 6.28
CA ALA A 23 9.87 -0.45 5.14
C ALA A 23 8.99 -0.39 3.87
N SER A 24 8.03 -1.31 3.75
CA SER A 24 7.15 -1.40 2.58
C SER A 24 5.99 -0.41 2.64
N ILE A 25 5.52 -0.04 3.83
CA ILE A 25 4.39 0.90 4.04
C ILE A 25 4.62 2.26 3.35
N PRO A 26 5.72 3.00 3.59
CA PRO A 26 5.93 4.30 2.96
C PRO A 26 6.15 4.21 1.43
N LEU A 27 6.63 3.06 0.94
CA LEU A 27 6.73 2.82 -0.50
C LEU A 27 5.34 2.65 -1.14
N ILE A 28 4.43 1.96 -0.45
CA ILE A 28 3.04 1.82 -0.91
C ILE A 28 2.34 3.17 -0.84
N GLU A 29 2.53 3.95 0.24
CA GLU A 29 2.00 5.31 0.38
C GLU A 29 2.40 6.19 -0.81
N ASN A 30 3.69 6.23 -1.17
CA ASN A 30 4.17 7.00 -2.31
C ASN A 30 3.50 6.58 -3.62
N GLU A 31 3.34 5.28 -3.88
CA GLU A 31 2.68 4.83 -5.10
C GLU A 31 1.19 5.21 -5.13
N VAL A 32 0.44 4.98 -4.05
CA VAL A 32 -1.02 5.14 -4.04
C VAL A 32 -1.51 6.56 -3.75
N VAL A 33 -0.73 7.35 -2.99
CA VAL A 33 -1.06 8.73 -2.63
C VAL A 33 -0.35 9.72 -3.54
N ASP A 34 0.99 9.67 -3.64
CA ASP A 34 1.75 10.70 -4.36
C ASP A 34 1.75 10.48 -5.88
N ARG A 35 1.97 9.23 -6.33
CA ARG A 35 2.16 8.93 -7.75
C ARG A 35 0.85 8.71 -8.51
N TYR A 36 -0.05 7.90 -7.96
CA TYR A 36 -1.30 7.55 -8.63
C TYR A 36 -2.51 8.33 -8.11
N GLU A 37 -2.37 9.02 -6.97
CA GLU A 37 -3.41 9.86 -6.38
C GLU A 37 -4.76 9.14 -6.23
N TRP A 38 -4.72 7.82 -5.96
CA TRP A 38 -5.92 7.01 -5.75
C TRP A 38 -6.49 7.19 -4.35
N MET A 39 -5.67 7.65 -3.43
CA MET A 39 -6.03 7.87 -2.04
C MET A 39 -5.40 9.16 -1.53
N THR A 40 -6.05 9.77 -0.55
CA THR A 40 -5.44 10.83 0.24
C THR A 40 -4.58 10.24 1.36
N VAL A 41 -3.64 11.03 1.88
CA VAL A 41 -2.84 10.68 3.08
C VAL A 41 -3.74 10.28 4.26
N LYS A 42 -4.91 10.93 4.39
CA LYS A 42 -5.88 10.62 5.45
C LYS A 42 -6.50 9.24 5.27
N GLU A 43 -6.98 8.92 4.07
CA GLU A 43 -7.55 7.60 3.77
C GLU A 43 -6.50 6.50 3.92
N PHE A 44 -5.27 6.74 3.47
CA PHE A 44 -4.17 5.80 3.66
C PHE A 44 -3.90 5.54 5.15
N SER A 45 -3.86 6.59 5.97
CA SER A 45 -3.67 6.49 7.42
C SER A 45 -4.80 5.71 8.11
N GLU A 46 -6.05 5.91 7.68
CA GLU A 46 -7.20 5.16 8.18
C GLU A 46 -7.12 3.68 7.81
N VAL A 47 -6.76 3.36 6.57
CA VAL A 47 -6.55 1.97 6.11
C VAL A 47 -5.39 1.31 6.84
N LEU A 48 -4.30 2.04 7.07
CA LEU A 48 -3.16 1.54 7.84
C LEU A 48 -3.56 1.26 9.30
N ALA A 49 -4.33 2.15 9.92
CA ALA A 49 -4.84 1.97 11.29
C ALA A 49 -5.75 0.73 11.38
N MET A 50 -6.69 0.57 10.43
CA MET A 50 -7.54 -0.62 10.33
C MET A 50 -6.73 -1.89 10.09
N GLY A 51 -5.71 -1.82 9.23
CA GLY A 51 -4.82 -2.94 8.92
C GLY A 51 -4.03 -3.44 10.14
N ASN A 52 -3.60 -2.52 11.00
CA ASN A 52 -2.94 -2.81 12.29
C ASN A 52 -3.90 -3.33 13.36
N ALA A 53 -5.16 -2.88 13.35
CA ALA A 53 -6.16 -3.34 14.31
C ALA A 53 -6.58 -4.81 14.08
N LEU A 54 -6.51 -5.29 12.84
CA LEU A 54 -6.85 -6.66 12.48
C LEU A 54 -5.61 -7.58 12.58
N PRO A 55 -5.76 -8.86 12.97
CA PRO A 55 -4.65 -9.82 12.92
C PRO A 55 -4.21 -10.12 11.47
N GLY A 56 -2.93 -10.41 11.26
CA GLY A 56 -2.36 -10.79 9.95
C GLY A 56 -1.57 -9.69 9.23
N PRO A 57 -0.97 -10.00 8.06
CA PRO A 57 -0.04 -9.10 7.38
C PRO A 57 -0.73 -7.84 6.84
N ILE A 58 -0.14 -6.67 7.10
CA ILE A 58 -0.70 -5.37 6.73
C ILE A 58 -0.68 -5.18 5.21
N ALA A 59 0.44 -5.52 4.55
CA ALA A 59 0.61 -5.35 3.10
C ALA A 59 -0.48 -6.05 2.28
N THR A 60 -0.87 -7.28 2.66
CA THR A 60 -1.93 -8.03 1.97
C THR A 60 -3.31 -7.43 2.16
N LYS A 61 -3.58 -6.82 3.33
CA LYS A 61 -4.88 -6.16 3.59
C LYS A 61 -5.00 -4.85 2.82
N MET A 62 -3.91 -4.06 2.80
CA MET A 62 -3.86 -2.83 2.02
C MET A 62 -4.01 -3.13 0.53
N ALA A 63 -3.34 -4.17 0.03
CA ALA A 63 -3.55 -4.65 -1.35
C ALA A 63 -5.03 -4.95 -1.60
N GLY A 64 -5.68 -5.79 -0.78
CA GLY A 64 -7.09 -6.13 -0.98
C GLY A 64 -8.09 -4.95 -0.87
N TYR A 65 -7.73 -3.86 -0.18
CA TYR A 65 -8.56 -2.65 -0.13
C TYR A 65 -8.36 -1.75 -1.36
N ILE A 66 -7.13 -1.65 -1.84
CA ILE A 66 -6.73 -0.72 -2.90
C ILE A 66 -6.88 -1.34 -4.30
N GLY A 67 -6.69 -2.66 -4.43
CA GLY A 67 -6.73 -3.40 -5.70
C GLY A 67 -6.55 -4.91 -5.56
#